data_AF-A0A1A2ZTU2-F1
#
_entry.id   AF-A0A1A2ZTU2-F1
#
_cell.length_a   1.000
_cell.length_b   1.000
_cell.length_c   1.000
_cell.angle_alpha   90.00
_cell.angle_beta   90.00
_cell.angle_gamma   90.00
#
_symmetry.space_group_name_H-M   'P 1'
#
loop_
_entity.id
_entity.type
_entity.pdbx_description
1 polymer ?
#
loop_
_entity_poly.entity_id
_entity_poly.type
_entity_poly.pdbx_seq_one_letter_code
_entity_poly.pdbx_strand_id
1 'polypeptide(L)' 'MVLPIDPDADKSRRAWLACPNCDHGAACQVCRDGRNCHTHWQYLISNCAAVVHLQCPTCAHLWSLDTGVHRRGRRRPAA' A
#
# COMPACT_ATOMS: atom_id res chain seq x y z
N MET A 1 6.87 -0.52 20.54
CA MET A 1 5.43 -0.80 20.71
C MET A 1 4.95 -1.50 19.46
N VAL A 2 4.24 -2.63 19.59
CA VAL A 2 3.60 -3.30 18.45
C VAL A 2 2.24 -2.65 18.27
N LEU A 3 2.01 -2.05 17.12
CA LEU A 3 0.70 -1.49 16.80
C LEU A 3 -0.30 -2.62 16.54
N PRO A 4 -1.60 -2.44 16.89
CA PRO A 4 -2.60 -3.45 16.65
C PRO A 4 -2.76 -3.67 15.14
N ILE A 5 -2.54 -4.91 14.71
CA ILE A 5 -2.89 -5.34 13.35
C ILE A 5 -4.38 -5.67 13.36
N ASP A 6 -5.09 -5.23 12.33
CA ASP A 6 -6.51 -5.55 12.14
C ASP A 6 -6.71 -7.08 12.12
N PRO A 7 -7.71 -7.64 12.83
CA PRO A 7 -7.89 -9.09 12.90
C PRO A 7 -8.16 -9.73 11.54
N ASP A 8 -8.76 -8.99 10.60
CA ASP A 8 -9.04 -9.44 9.24
C ASP A 8 -7.84 -9.24 8.29
N ALA A 9 -6.75 -8.63 8.77
CA ALA A 9 -5.52 -8.48 8.00
C ALA A 9 -4.92 -9.85 7.65
N ASP A 10 -4.95 -10.19 6.36
CA ASP A 10 -4.29 -11.39 5.86
C ASP A 10 -2.77 -11.18 5.88
N LYS A 11 -2.10 -11.81 6.85
CA LYS A 11 -0.63 -11.73 7.03
C LYS A 11 0.15 -12.22 5.81
N SER A 12 -0.47 -13.01 4.94
CA SER A 12 0.15 -13.54 3.72
C SER A 12 0.01 -12.56 2.54
N ARG A 13 -0.95 -11.64 2.58
CA ARG A 13 -1.23 -10.70 1.49
C ARG A 13 -0.53 -9.37 1.73
N ARG A 14 0.39 -9.06 0.80
CA ARG A 14 1.21 -7.84 0.83
C ARG A 14 0.82 -6.92 -0.31
N ALA A 15 0.63 -5.64 0.01
CA ALA A 15 0.41 -4.61 -0.99
C ALA A 15 1.57 -3.59 -0.97
N TRP A 16 2.17 -3.31 -2.13
CA TRP A 16 3.25 -2.34 -2.27
C TRP A 16 2.70 -0.98 -2.65
N LEU A 17 2.11 -0.30 -1.65
CA LEU A 17 1.50 1.01 -1.80
C LEU A 17 2.04 1.95 -0.73
N ALA A 18 2.27 3.21 -1.10
CA ALA A 18 2.68 4.24 -0.16
C ALA A 18 1.57 4.49 0.87
N CYS A 19 1.96 4.67 2.13
CA CYS A 19 1.01 5.06 3.16
C CYS A 19 0.68 6.57 3.00
N PRO A 20 -0.59 6.97 3.00
CA PRO A 20 -0.96 8.39 2.89
C PRO A 20 -0.70 9.18 4.19
N ASN A 21 -0.49 8.52 5.32
CA ASN A 21 -0.36 9.16 6.63
C ASN A 21 1.09 9.25 7.15
N CYS A 22 2.02 8.45 6.60
CA CYS A 22 3.42 8.49 7.01
C CYS A 22 4.34 8.16 5.85
N ASP A 23 5.61 8.56 5.98
CA ASP A 23 6.70 8.31 5.01
C ASP A 23 7.19 6.84 4.99
N HIS A 24 6.25 5.89 5.00
CA HIS A 24 6.57 4.47 4.99
C HIS A 24 7.31 4.09 3.69
N GLY A 25 8.55 3.62 3.83
CA GLY A 25 9.39 3.27 2.69
C GLY A 25 10.02 4.46 1.96
N ALA A 26 9.80 5.71 2.39
CA ALA A 26 10.38 6.89 1.76
C ALA A 26 11.93 6.86 1.78
N ALA A 27 12.52 6.33 2.86
CA ALA A 27 13.96 6.14 2.99
C ALA A 27 14.51 4.94 2.18
N CYS A 28 13.66 4.06 1.66
CA CYS A 28 14.08 2.86 0.93
C CYS A 28 14.28 3.13 -0.58
N GLN A 29 15.49 2.90 -1.09
CA GLN A 29 15.79 3.04 -2.52
C GLN A 29 14.89 2.15 -3.40
N VAL A 30 14.65 0.90 -2.99
CA VAL A 30 13.84 -0.05 -3.78
C VAL A 30 12.41 0.46 -3.96
N CYS A 31 11.81 1.02 -2.90
CA CYS A 31 10.47 1.62 -2.97
C CYS A 31 10.45 2.88 -3.83
N ARG A 32 11.49 3.72 -3.74
CA ARG A 32 11.62 4.91 -4.58
C ARG A 32 11.75 4.57 -6.06
N ASP A 33 12.39 3.46 -6.39
CA ASP A 33 12.48 2.94 -7.76
C ASP A 33 11.16 2.33 -8.27
N GLY A 34 10.08 2.35 -7.47
CA GLY A 34 8.81 1.72 -7.80
C GLY A 34 8.87 0.19 -7.81
N ARG A 35 9.88 -0.40 -7.17
CA ARG A 35 10.05 -1.86 -7.07
C ARG A 35 9.43 -2.38 -5.78
N ASN A 36 8.99 -3.63 -5.82
CA ASN A 36 8.45 -4.34 -4.67
C ASN A 36 9.61 -4.79 -3.75
N CYS A 37 9.62 -4.32 -2.51
CA CYS A 37 10.63 -4.72 -1.52
C CYS A 37 10.03 -5.63 -0.44
N HIS A 38 10.85 -6.45 0.22
CA HIS A 38 10.34 -7.41 1.20
C HIS A 38 9.95 -6.80 2.55
N THR A 39 10.37 -5.56 2.82
CA THR A 39 10.23 -4.89 4.11
C THR A 39 9.09 -3.88 4.16
N HIS A 40 8.92 -3.10 3.08
CA HIS A 40 7.91 -2.05 2.99
C HIS A 40 6.74 -2.54 2.14
N TRP A 41 5.69 -2.91 2.85
CA TRP A 41 4.44 -3.40 2.30
C TRP A 41 3.34 -3.13 3.32
N GLN A 42 2.10 -3.10 2.83
CA GLN A 42 0.89 -2.86 3.62
C GLN A 42 0.14 -4.17 3.78
N TYR A 43 -0.48 -4.37 4.93
CA TYR A 43 -1.41 -5.49 5.13
C TYR A 43 -2.65 -5.25 4.28
N LEU A 44 -3.03 -6.24 3.49
CA LEU A 44 -4.31 -6.25 2.80
C LEU A 44 -5.36 -6.87 3.72
N ILE A 45 -6.30 -6.05 4.17
CA ILE A 45 -7.42 -6.48 5.04
C ILE A 45 -8.48 -7.16 4.18
N SER A 46 -8.94 -6.46 3.15
CA SER A 46 -9.95 -6.98 2.25
C SER A 46 -9.83 -6.33 0.87
N ASN A 47 -10.41 -6.98 -0.13
CA ASN A 47 -10.50 -6.45 -1.48
C ASN A 47 -11.93 -6.65 -1.99
N CYS A 48 -12.58 -5.54 -2.34
CA CYS A 48 -13.91 -5.53 -2.92
C CYS A 48 -13.82 -4.93 -4.33
N ALA A 49 -13.89 -5.82 -5.34
CA ALA A 49 -13.73 -5.48 -6.75
C ALA A 49 -12.38 -4.78 -7.04
N ALA A 50 -12.41 -3.47 -7.31
CA ALA A 50 -11.21 -2.66 -7.55
C ALA A 50 -10.71 -1.93 -6.28
N VAL A 51 -11.48 -1.96 -5.18
CA VAL A 51 -11.17 -1.26 -3.93
C VAL A 51 -10.45 -2.19 -2.98
N VAL A 52 -9.23 -1.84 -2.58
CA VAL A 52 -8.45 -2.56 -1.58
C VAL A 52 -8.46 -1.82 -0.26
N HIS A 53 -8.65 -2.53 0.84
CA HIS A 53 -8.59 -2.00 2.21
C HIS A 53 -7.26 -2.41 2.84
N LEU A 54 -6.51 -1.41 3.33
CA LEU A 54 -5.10 -1.56 3.68
C LEU A 54 -4.81 -1.06 5.08
N GLN A 55 -3.83 -1.67 5.74
CA GLN A 55 -3.25 -1.19 6.99
C GLN A 55 -1.74 -1.01 6.88
N CYS A 56 -1.23 0.12 7.39
CA CYS A 56 0.20 0.34 7.48
C CYS A 56 0.83 -0.38 8.68
N PRO A 57 1.90 -1.17 8.50
CA PRO A 57 2.59 -1.82 9.62
C PRO A 57 3.35 -0.83 10.53
N THR A 58 3.67 0.38 10.05
CA THR A 58 4.45 1.38 10.80
C THR A 58 3.59 2.30 11.65
N CYS A 59 2.42 2.72 11.17
CA CYS A 59 1.55 3.67 11.87
C CYS A 59 0.14 3.16 12.14
N ALA A 60 -0.19 1.92 11.73
CA ALA A 60 -1.52 1.32 11.83
C ALA A 60 -2.65 2.10 11.15
N HIS A 61 -2.31 3.08 10.31
CA HIS A 61 -3.30 3.81 9.53
C HIS A 61 -4.04 2.88 8.58
N LEU A 62 -5.36 2.99 8.58
CA LEU A 62 -6.31 2.22 7.78
C LEU A 62 -6.85 3.11 6.66
N TRP A 63 -6.82 2.63 5.42
CA TRP A 63 -7.40 3.34 4.31
C TRP A 63 -7.86 2.40 3.20
N SER A 64 -8.65 2.94 2.27
CA SER A 64 -9.15 2.22 1.11
C SER A 64 -8.63 2.88 -0.16
N LEU A 65 -8.24 2.08 -1.16
CA LEU A 65 -7.72 2.56 -2.43
C LEU A 65 -8.43 1.89 -3.62
N ASP A 66 -8.94 2.69 -4.55
CA ASP A 66 -9.47 2.17 -5.81
C ASP A 66 -8.35 1.96 -6.84
N THR A 67 -7.97 0.71 -7.06
CA THR A 67 -6.95 0.28 -8.03
C THR A 67 -7.40 0.40 -9.50
N GLY A 68 -8.71 0.56 -9.74
CA GLY A 68 -9.31 0.72 -11.08
C GLY A 68 -9.10 2.12 -11.65
N VAL A 69 -9.12 3.15 -10.81
CA VAL A 69 -8.84 4.54 -11.22
C VAL A 69 -7.35 4.74 -11.54
N HIS A 70 -6.45 4.07 -10.81
CA HIS A 70 -5.00 4.17 -11.05
C HIS A 70 -4.53 3.64 -12.41
N ARG A 71 -5.28 2.75 -13.08
CA ARG A 71 -4.95 2.32 -14.46
C ARG A 71 -5.15 3.42 -15.50
N ARG A 72 -5.91 4.48 -15.21
CA ARG A 72 -6.20 5.58 -16.17
C ARG A 72 -5.26 6.78 -16.07
N GLY A 73 -4.32 6.78 -15.12
CA GLY A 73 -3.33 7.85 -14.95
C GLY A 73 -2.08 7.74 -15.84
N ARG A 74 -1.84 6.59 -16.48
CA ARG A 74 -0.70 6.41 -17.40
C ARG A 74 -1.08 6.72 -18.86
N ARG A 75 -1.78 7.83 -19.10
CA ARG A 75 -1.82 8.41 -20.45
C ARG A 75 -0.54 9.23 -20.65
N ARG A 76 0.43 8.55 -21.27
CA ARG A 76 1.44 9.00 -22.25
C ARG A 76 1.94 10.47 -22.13
N PRO A 77 3.26 10.72 -21.96
CA PRO A 77 3.78 12.08 -22.15
C PRO A 77 3.46 12.54 -23.58
N ALA A 78 2.89 13.74 -23.72
CA ALA A 78 2.76 14.41 -24.99
C ALA A 78 4.16 14.88 -25.42
N ALA A 79 4.49 14.60 -26.67
CA ALA A 79 5.69 15.05 -27.37
C ALA A 79 5.67 16.57 -27.58
#